data_AF-A0A9P8BC73-F1
#
_entry.id   AF-A0A9P8BC73-F1
#
_cell.length_a   1.000
_cell.length_b   1.000
_cell.length_c   1.000
_cell.angle_alpha   90.00
_cell.angle_beta   90.00
_cell.angle_gamma   90.00
#
_symmetry.space_group_name_H-M   'P 1'
#
loop_
_entity.id
_entity.type
_entity.pdbx_description
1 polymer ?
#
loop_
_entity_poly.entity_id
_entity_poly.type
_entity_poly.pdbx_seq_one_letter_code
_entity_poly.pdbx_strand_id
1 'polypeptide(L)' 'MEDGNKLVLTDDQNVMNEWDIQDKGNGNYSITSRKTQQAIDLDGGHAKDGTSVSVYGFHGGEQQEWQFQRA' A
#
# COMPACT_ATOMS: atom_id res chain seq x y z
N MET A 1 -22.97 -2.74 -5.04
CA MET A 1 -21.74 -3.45 -4.65
C MET A 1 -20.72 -2.35 -4.51
N GLU A 2 -20.26 -2.11 -3.29
CA GLU A 2 -19.30 -1.04 -3.01
C GLU A 2 -17.96 -1.49 -3.58
N ASP A 3 -17.50 -0.76 -4.61
CA ASP A 3 -16.18 -0.98 -5.19
C ASP A 3 -15.14 -0.74 -4.09
N GLY A 4 -14.34 -1.77 -3.84
CA GLY A 4 -13.40 -1.85 -2.72
C GLY A 4 -12.51 -0.62 -2.58
N ASN A 5 -12.11 -0.37 -1.33
CA ASN A 5 -11.25 0.71 -0.86
C ASN A 5 -10.30 1.24 -1.95
N LYS A 6 -10.68 2.34 -2.60
CA LYS A 6 -9.79 3.05 -3.51
C LYS A 6 -8.74 3.74 -2.66
N LEU A 7 -7.50 3.25 -2.70
CA LEU A 7 -6.36 4.01 -2.19
C LEU A 7 -6.17 5.21 -3.13
N VAL A 8 -6.67 6.37 -2.74
CA VAL A 8 -6.49 7.62 -3.47
C VAL A 8 -5.20 8.28 -2.98
N LEU A 9 -4.14 8.19 -3.77
CA LEU A 9 -2.99 9.09 -3.69
C LEU A 9 -3.35 10.32 -4.53
N THR A 10 -4.00 11.33 -3.94
CA THR A 10 -4.37 12.56 -4.67
C THR A 10 -3.11 13.37 -5.03
N ASP A 11 -3.07 13.93 -6.24
CA ASP A 11 -2.00 14.82 -6.74
C ASP A 11 -2.18 16.29 -6.30
N ASP A 12 -3.07 16.55 -5.34
CA ASP A 12 -3.31 17.90 -4.85
C ASP A 12 -2.05 18.38 -4.14
N GLN A 13 -1.45 19.45 -4.65
CA GLN A 13 -0.17 20.04 -4.20
C GLN A 13 -0.21 20.55 -2.75
N ASN A 14 -1.29 20.26 -2.02
CA ASN A 14 -1.55 20.62 -0.64
C ASN A 14 -1.67 19.42 0.32
N VAL A 15 -1.58 18.17 -0.16
CA VAL A 15 -1.39 16.96 0.68
C VAL A 15 0.08 16.57 0.65
N MET A 16 0.87 17.31 1.42
CA MET A 16 2.30 17.05 1.58
C MET A 16 2.52 15.65 2.18
N ASN A 17 2.94 14.70 1.34
CA ASN A 17 3.78 13.55 1.69
C ASN A 17 3.26 12.63 2.81
N GLU A 18 1.98 12.29 2.88
CA GLU A 18 1.47 11.40 3.95
C GLU A 18 1.98 9.96 3.86
N TRP A 19 2.44 9.55 2.68
CA TRP A 19 2.94 8.21 2.41
C TRP A 19 4.42 8.24 2.00
N ASP A 20 5.16 7.25 2.47
CA ASP A 20 6.51 6.94 2.05
C ASP A 20 6.48 5.71 1.15
N ILE A 21 6.97 5.88 -0.07
CA ILE A 21 7.07 4.82 -1.06
C ILE A 21 8.55 4.47 -1.17
N GLN A 22 8.91 3.29 -0.67
CA GLN A 22 10.29 2.83 -0.63
C GLN A 22 10.49 1.68 -1.61
N ASP A 23 11.43 1.83 -2.54
CA ASP A 23 11.91 0.75 -3.40
C ASP A 23 12.68 -0.29 -2.57
N LYS A 24 12.34 -1.56 -2.76
CA LYS A 24 12.93 -2.71 -2.06
C LYS A 24 14.13 -3.30 -2.81
N GLY A 25 14.46 -2.79 -4.00
CA GLY A 25 15.60 -3.20 -4.82
C GLY A 25 15.33 -4.42 -5.72
N ASN A 26 14.09 -4.93 -5.73
CA ASN A 26 13.64 -6.10 -6.49
C ASN A 26 12.48 -5.77 -7.45
N GLY A 27 12.18 -4.48 -7.66
CA GLY A 27 11.03 -4.04 -8.45
C GLY A 27 9.72 -3.97 -7.67
N ASN A 28 9.74 -4.32 -6.38
CA ASN A 28 8.62 -4.10 -5.46
C ASN A 28 8.85 -2.86 -4.59
N TYR A 29 7.76 -2.33 -4.07
CA TYR A 29 7.74 -1.16 -3.21
C TYR A 29 6.98 -1.46 -1.91
N SER A 30 7.43 -0.90 -0.80
CA SER A 30 6.60 -0.76 0.40
C SER A 30 5.98 0.63 0.42
N ILE A 31 4.70 0.69 0.80
CA ILE A 31 3.93 1.94 0.93
C ILE A 31 3.57 2.09 2.40
N THR A 32 4.19 3.03 3.09
CA THR A 32 4.00 3.23 4.54
C THR A 32 3.49 4.62 4.87
N SER A 33 2.61 4.74 5.87
CA SER A 33 2.13 6.01 6.37
C SER A 33 3.25 6.70 7.16
N ARG A 34 3.62 7.93 6.81
CA ARG A 34 4.61 8.71 7.57
C ARG A 34 4.11 9.08 8.97
N LYS A 35 2.80 9.03 9.20
CA LYS A 35 2.17 9.37 10.48
C LYS A 35 2.19 8.22 11.47
N THR A 36 1.93 7.00 11.00
CA THR A 36 1.74 5.83 11.87
C THR A 36 2.82 4.76 11.68
N GLN A 37 3.66 4.88 10.64
CA GLN A 37 4.62 3.85 10.21
C GLN A 37 3.96 2.50 9.88
N GLN A 38 2.66 2.49 9.58
CA GLN A 38 1.92 1.31 9.13
C GLN A 38 1.96 1.21 7.61
N ALA A 39 1.88 0.00 7.07
CA ALA A 39 1.95 -0.29 5.66
C ALA A 39 0.59 -0.64 5.06
N ILE A 40 0.47 -0.41 3.75
CA ILE A 40 -0.57 -1.05 2.94
C ILE A 40 -0.29 -2.56 2.95
N ASP A 41 -1.24 -3.33 3.46
CA ASP A 41 -1.12 -4.76 3.77
C ASP A 41 -2.24 -5.55 3.08
N LEU A 42 -1.90 -6.67 2.45
CA LEU A 42 -2.86 -7.63 1.94
C LEU A 42 -3.24 -8.62 3.05
N ASP A 43 -4.50 -8.57 3.48
CA ASP A 43 -4.95 -9.29 4.68
C ASP A 43 -4.62 -10.79 4.62
N GLY A 44 -3.84 -11.25 5.62
CA GLY A 44 -3.42 -12.64 5.75
C GLY A 44 -2.44 -13.13 4.68
N GLY A 45 -1.94 -12.25 3.80
CA GLY A 45 -0.98 -12.59 2.73
C GLY A 45 -1.56 -13.51 1.66
N HIS A 46 -2.87 -13.55 1.51
CA HIS A 46 -3.53 -14.39 0.51
C HIS A 46 -3.79 -13.59 -0.76
N ALA A 47 -2.91 -13.72 -1.77
CA ALA A 47 -3.09 -13.15 -3.11
C ALA A 47 -4.19 -13.87 -3.91
N LYS A 48 -5.44 -13.73 -3.46
CA LYS A 48 -6.65 -14.25 -4.09
C LYS A 48 -7.62 -13.10 -4.34
N ASP A 49 -8.39 -13.21 -5.40
CA ASP A 49 -9.44 -12.23 -5.71
C ASP A 49 -10.41 -12.10 -4.53
N GLY A 50 -10.69 -10.85 -4.16
CA GLY A 50 -11.56 -10.52 -3.03
C GLY A 50 -10.86 -10.51 -1.66
N THR A 51 -9.55 -10.79 -1.57
CA THR A 51 -8.81 -10.50 -0.34
C THR A 51 -8.75 -8.99 -0.11
N SER A 52 -9.06 -8.56 1.10
CA SER A 52 -9.05 -7.17 1.51
C SER A 52 -7.63 -6.59 1.56
N VAL A 53 -7.52 -5.29 1.29
CA VAL A 53 -6.32 -4.50 1.54
C VAL A 53 -6.58 -3.57 2.72
N SER A 54 -5.71 -3.60 3.72
CA SER A 54 -5.82 -2.84 4.96
C SER A 54 -4.55 -2.04 5.25
N VAL A 55 -4.57 -1.29 6.36
CA VAL A 55 -3.38 -0.60 6.91
C VAL A 55 -2.99 -1.33 8.18
N TYR A 56 -1.81 -1.95 8.18
CA TYR A 56 -1.34 -2.78 9.29
C TYR A 56 0.09 -2.43 9.71
N GLY A 57 0.51 -2.90 10.89
CA GLY A 57 1.87 -2.66 11.38
C GLY A 57 2.92 -3.11 10.36
N PHE A 58 3.80 -2.20 9.96
CA PHE A 58 4.86 -2.55 9.01
C PHE A 58 5.81 -3.58 9.63
N HIS A 59 5.97 -4.71 8.94
CA HIS A 59 6.90 -5.78 9.30
C HIS A 59 7.67 -6.31 8.07
N GLY A 60 7.46 -5.73 6.89
CA GLY A 60 8.24 -6.01 5.67
C GLY A 60 8.02 -7.40 5.07
N GLY A 61 6.89 -8.05 5.37
CA GLY A 61 6.51 -9.30 4.71
C GLY A 61 6.00 -9.08 3.29
N GLU A 62 5.90 -10.16 2.52
CA GLU A 62 5.48 -10.11 1.10
C GLU A 62 4.11 -9.46 0.90
N GLN A 63 3.20 -9.56 1.88
CA GLN A 63 1.89 -8.92 1.84
C GLN A 63 1.93 -7.38 1.96
N GLN A 64 3.10 -6.80 2.24
CA GLN A 64 3.35 -5.36 2.31
C GLN A 64 4.23 -4.88 1.14
N GLU A 65 4.41 -5.71 0.11
CA GLU A 65 5.16 -5.41 -1.09
C GLU A 65 4.23 -5.31 -2.30
N TRP A 66 4.38 -4.23 -3.07
CA TRP A 66 3.49 -3.89 -4.18
C TRP A 66 4.28 -3.59 -5.45
N GLN A 67 3.71 -3.98 -6.59
CA GLN A 67 4.18 -3.59 -7.91
C GLN A 67 3.21 -2.60 -8.53
N PHE A 68 3.73 -1.54 -9.15
CA PHE A 68 2.91 -0.59 -9.90
C PHE A 68 2.80 -1.04 -11.35
N GLN A 69 1.56 -1.16 -11.84
CA GLN A 69 1.28 -1.38 -13.25
C GLN A 69 0.74 -0.11 -13.88
N ARG A 70 1.15 0.17 -15.11
CA ARG A 70 0.61 1.29 -15.89
C ARG A 70 -0.76 0.89 -16.43
N ALA A 71 -1.74 1.77 -16.29
CA ALA A 71 -3.07 1.62 -16.88
C ALA A 71 -3.08 1.97 -18.37
#